data_AF-F2K8B8-F1
#
_entry.id   AF-F2K8B8-F1
#
_cell.length_a   1.000
_cell.length_b   1.000
_cell.length_c   1.000
_cell.angle_alpha   90.00
_cell.angle_beta   90.00
_cell.angle_gamma   90.00
#
_symmetry.space_group_name_H-M   'P 1'
#
loop_
_entity.id
_entity.type
_entity.pdbx_description
1 polymer ?
#
loop_
_entity_poly.entity_id
_entity_poly.type
_entity_poly.pdbx_seq_one_letter_code
_entity_poly.pdbx_strand_id
1 'polypeptide(L)'
;MDQLKQLGFYTDCLGAKANWSKPEEVIDPDLATTLVRTAEILAPKSSVSEREIELWVEHLGPVWKKNENLMRLALVSWYRSMQEEGLKEAGSNKMEKFVFEASGD
;
A
#
# COMPACT_ATOMS: atom_id res chain seq x y z
N MET A 1 10.80 7.36 2.02
CA MET A 1 9.70 6.86 2.88
C MET A 1 10.20 6.49 4.28
N ASP A 2 11.35 5.81 4.41
CA ASP A 2 11.81 5.29 5.72
C ASP A 2 12.26 6.36 6.72
N GLN A 3 12.82 7.48 6.27
CA GLN A 3 13.20 8.58 7.17
C GLN A 3 11.99 9.28 7.80
N LEU A 4 10.89 9.42 7.05
CA LEU A 4 9.64 10.00 7.56
C LEU A 4 8.94 9.05 8.54
N LYS A 5 8.96 7.74 8.24
CA LYS A 5 8.50 6.69 9.15
C LYS A 5 9.35 6.64 10.43
N GLN A 6 10.67 6.80 10.33
CA GLN A 6 11.55 6.86 11.51
C GLN A 6 11.27 8.07 12.39
N LEU A 7 10.99 9.24 11.80
CA LEU A 7 10.75 10.48 12.55
C LEU A 7 9.35 10.53 13.20
N GLY A 8 8.33 9.91 12.56
CA GLY A 8 6.95 9.93 13.05
C GLY A 8 6.52 8.69 13.85
N PHE A 9 6.87 7.47 13.41
CA PHE A 9 6.33 6.24 14.01
C PHE A 9 7.20 5.69 15.15
N TYR A 10 8.53 5.73 15.04
CA TYR A 10 9.38 4.94 15.95
C TYR A 10 9.80 5.68 17.23
N THR A 11 9.76 7.01 17.24
CA THR A 11 10.16 7.82 18.41
C THR A 11 9.01 8.18 19.34
N ASP A 12 7.75 8.24 18.85
CA ASP A 12 6.58 8.63 19.66
C ASP A 12 5.54 7.50 19.88
N CYS A 13 5.72 6.31 19.28
CA CYS A 13 4.85 5.14 19.57
C CYS A 13 5.41 4.20 20.65
N LEU A 14 6.68 4.36 21.07
CA LEU A 14 7.34 3.44 22.01
C LEU A 14 7.74 4.15 23.32
N GLY A 15 6.92 4.00 24.36
CA GLY A 15 7.22 4.48 25.71
C GLY A 15 6.00 5.01 26.47
N ALA A 16 6.19 5.36 27.74
CA ALA A 16 5.13 5.89 28.63
C ALA A 16 4.62 7.31 28.25
N LYS A 17 5.12 7.87 27.14
CA LYS A 17 4.81 9.22 26.63
C LYS A 17 4.38 9.16 25.16
N ALA A 18 3.59 8.17 24.76
CA ALA A 18 3.11 8.06 23.39
C ALA A 18 2.04 9.13 23.10
N ASN A 19 2.45 10.28 22.56
CA ASN A 19 1.59 11.46 22.42
C ASN A 19 0.77 11.46 21.13
N TRP A 20 1.07 10.58 20.18
CA TRP A 20 0.33 10.41 18.93
C TRP A 20 -1.15 10.04 19.07
N SER A 21 -1.61 9.66 20.27
CA SER A 21 -3.04 9.55 20.59
C SER A 21 -3.76 10.92 20.66
N LYS A 22 -3.00 12.01 20.71
CA LYS A 22 -3.47 13.40 20.77
C LYS A 22 -2.64 14.30 19.84
N PRO A 23 -2.76 14.10 18.52
CA PRO A 23 -1.96 14.82 17.53
C PRO A 23 -2.07 16.34 17.66
N GLU A 24 -3.20 16.87 18.14
CA GLU A 24 -3.39 18.30 18.40
C GLU A 24 -2.50 18.90 19.52
N GLU A 25 -1.97 18.09 20.44
CA GLU A 25 -1.12 18.55 21.55
C GLU A 25 0.38 18.52 21.20
N VAL A 26 0.78 17.80 20.13
CA VAL A 26 2.19 17.51 19.81
C VAL A 26 2.59 17.86 18.37
N ILE A 27 1.64 17.95 17.45
CA ILE A 27 1.92 18.26 16.04
C ILE A 27 1.51 19.71 15.78
N ASP A 28 2.52 20.56 15.60
CA ASP A 28 2.31 21.94 15.16
C ASP A 28 1.70 21.98 13.73
N PRO A 29 0.76 22.91 13.45
CA PRO A 29 0.14 23.03 12.13
C PRO A 29 1.13 23.20 10.97
N ASP A 30 2.25 23.88 11.17
CA ASP A 30 3.28 24.07 10.13
C ASP A 30 4.03 22.76 9.86
N LEU A 31 4.28 21.97 10.91
CA LEU A 31 4.85 20.62 10.78
C LEU A 31 3.88 19.69 10.05
N ALA A 32 2.60 19.67 10.44
CA ALA A 32 1.57 18.87 9.75
C ALA A 32 1.49 19.23 8.26
N THR A 33 1.46 20.52 7.95
CA THR A 33 1.43 21.03 6.57
C THR A 33 2.68 20.60 5.79
N THR A 34 3.85 20.67 6.40
CA THR A 34 5.12 20.27 5.79
C THR A 34 5.16 18.76 5.52
N LEU A 35 4.64 17.94 6.45
CA LEU A 35 4.53 16.50 6.29
C LEU A 35 3.63 16.13 5.11
N VAL A 36 2.45 16.77 5.01
CA VAL A 36 1.51 16.54 3.90
C VAL A 36 2.14 16.94 2.56
N ARG A 37 2.73 18.14 2.45
CA ARG A 37 3.40 18.59 1.22
C ARG A 37 4.56 17.70 0.81
N THR A 38 5.35 17.25 1.79
CA THR A 38 6.47 16.33 1.56
C THR A 38 5.96 14.98 1.07
N ALA A 39 4.86 14.48 1.65
CA ALA A 39 4.21 13.26 1.18
C ALA A 39 3.66 13.41 -0.24
N GLU A 40 3.04 14.54 -0.59
CA GLU A 40 2.56 14.81 -1.95
C GLU A 40 3.69 14.82 -2.99
N ILE A 41 4.87 15.35 -2.64
CA ILE A 41 6.04 15.38 -3.53
C ILE A 41 6.67 13.99 -3.66
N LEU A 42 6.79 13.25 -2.56
CA LEU A 42 7.51 11.98 -2.50
C LEU A 42 6.64 10.76 -2.85
N ALA A 43 5.33 10.88 -2.74
CA ALA A 43 4.41 9.81 -3.11
C ALA A 43 4.42 9.67 -4.64
N PRO A 44 4.73 8.48 -5.17
CA PRO A 44 4.56 8.25 -6.60
C PRO A 44 3.08 8.47 -6.94
N LYS A 45 2.82 9.34 -7.93
CA LYS A 45 1.48 9.54 -8.51
C LYS A 45 1.02 8.23 -9.13
N SER A 46 0.40 7.38 -8.32
CA SER A 46 -0.37 6.23 -8.78
C SER A 46 -1.83 6.59 -8.60
N SER A 47 -2.46 7.06 -9.67
CA SER A 47 -3.92 7.18 -9.71
C SER A 47 -4.46 5.76 -9.79
N VAL A 48 -5.07 5.27 -8.72
CA VAL A 48 -5.86 4.04 -8.77
C VAL A 48 -7.15 4.36 -9.52
N SER A 49 -7.36 3.72 -10.66
CA SER A 49 -8.59 3.89 -11.45
C SER A 49 -9.75 3.11 -10.84
N GLU A 50 -10.98 3.54 -11.14
CA GLU A 50 -12.20 2.79 -10.76
C GLU A 50 -12.13 1.36 -11.29
N ARG A 51 -11.60 1.16 -12.50
CA ARG A 51 -11.47 -0.15 -13.13
C ARG A 51 -10.50 -1.08 -12.40
N GLU A 52 -9.40 -0.56 -11.84
CA GLU A 52 -8.49 -1.36 -11.00
C GLU A 52 -9.21 -1.88 -9.74
N ILE A 53 -10.12 -1.09 -9.17
CA ILE A 53 -10.93 -1.47 -8.00
C ILE A 53 -12.00 -2.50 -8.38
N GLU A 54 -12.66 -2.34 -9.53
CA GLU A 54 -13.61 -3.33 -10.05
C GLU A 54 -12.95 -4.70 -10.25
N LEU A 55 -11.82 -4.73 -10.97
CA LEU A 55 -11.02 -5.94 -11.17
C LEU A 55 -10.61 -6.57 -9.83
N TRP A 56 -10.25 -5.75 -8.84
CA TRP A 56 -9.94 -6.25 -7.50
C TRP A 56 -11.13 -6.97 -6.88
N VAL A 57 -12.32 -6.39 -6.93
CA VAL A 57 -13.55 -7.00 -6.40
C VAL A 57 -13.90 -8.28 -7.17
N GLU A 58 -13.78 -8.27 -8.50
CA GLU A 58 -14.04 -9.42 -9.37
C GLU A 58 -13.14 -10.63 -9.02
N HIS A 59 -11.84 -10.39 -8.85
CA HIS A 59 -10.87 -11.46 -8.60
C HIS A 59 -10.74 -11.85 -7.12
N LEU A 60 -10.64 -10.87 -6.22
CA LEU A 60 -10.39 -11.15 -4.79
C LEU A 60 -11.68 -11.34 -3.99
N GLY A 61 -12.77 -10.66 -4.34
CA GLY A 61 -14.03 -10.73 -3.60
C GLY A 61 -14.52 -12.17 -3.34
N PRO A 62 -14.53 -13.06 -4.35
CA PRO A 62 -14.99 -14.44 -4.19
C PRO A 62 -14.11 -15.31 -3.28
N VAL A 63 -12.79 -15.02 -3.21
CA VAL A 63 -11.79 -15.86 -2.52
C VAL A 63 -11.29 -15.26 -1.20
N TRP A 64 -11.73 -14.05 -0.87
CA TRP A 64 -11.27 -13.29 0.29
C TRP A 64 -11.42 -14.07 1.60
N LYS A 65 -10.31 -14.21 2.34
CA LYS A 65 -10.21 -14.90 3.64
C LYS A 65 -10.62 -16.37 3.64
N LYS A 66 -10.80 -17.00 2.47
CA LYS A 66 -11.20 -18.42 2.40
C LYS A 66 -10.00 -19.36 2.37
N ASN A 67 -9.05 -19.10 1.48
CA ASN A 67 -7.86 -19.94 1.31
C ASN A 67 -6.69 -19.09 0.81
N GLU A 68 -5.56 -19.19 1.49
CA GLU A 68 -4.39 -18.37 1.21
C GLU A 68 -3.82 -18.61 -0.19
N ASN A 69 -3.72 -19.87 -0.63
CA ASN A 69 -3.23 -20.21 -1.97
C ASN A 69 -4.18 -19.69 -3.06
N LEU A 70 -5.50 -19.74 -2.84
CA LEU A 70 -6.47 -19.18 -3.78
C LEU A 70 -6.38 -17.65 -3.85
N MET A 71 -6.17 -16.97 -2.72
CA MET A 71 -5.95 -15.52 -2.71
C MET A 71 -4.67 -15.14 -3.45
N ARG A 72 -3.59 -15.89 -3.25
CA ARG A 72 -2.31 -15.71 -3.97
C ARG A 72 -2.51 -15.83 -5.50
N LEU A 73 -3.20 -16.87 -5.96
CA LEU A 73 -3.51 -17.04 -7.39
C LEU A 73 -4.44 -15.95 -7.94
N ALA A 74 -5.40 -15.49 -7.13
CA ALA A 74 -6.31 -14.41 -7.51
C ALA A 74 -5.59 -13.06 -7.63
N LEU A 75 -4.59 -12.77 -6.78
CA LEU A 75 -3.71 -11.60 -6.92
C LEU A 75 -2.92 -11.60 -8.23
N VAL A 76 -2.37 -12.77 -8.60
CA VAL A 76 -1.67 -12.94 -9.88
C VAL A 76 -2.61 -12.71 -11.06
N SER A 77 -3.81 -13.26 -10.98
CA SER A 77 -4.84 -13.13 -12.02
C SER A 77 -5.32 -11.69 -12.17
N TRP A 78 -5.60 -11.01 -11.05
CA TRP A 78 -5.93 -9.58 -11.02
C TRP A 78 -4.85 -8.72 -11.69
N TYR A 79 -3.58 -8.95 -11.37
CA TYR A 79 -2.49 -8.21 -12.00
C TYR A 79 -2.39 -8.47 -13.49
N ARG A 80 -2.63 -9.72 -13.94
CA ARG A 80 -2.68 -10.06 -15.36
C ARG A 80 -3.79 -9.30 -16.08
N SER A 81 -5.00 -9.27 -15.53
CA SER A 81 -6.13 -8.53 -16.13
C SER A 81 -5.86 -7.03 -16.17
N MET A 82 -5.21 -6.45 -15.17
CA MET A 82 -4.76 -5.06 -15.24
C MET A 82 -3.73 -4.82 -16.37
N GLN A 83 -2.85 -5.77 -16.67
CA GLN A 83 -1.91 -5.65 -17.80
C GLN A 83 -2.63 -5.76 -19.15
N GLU A 84 -3.60 -6.65 -19.26
CA GLU A 84 -4.42 -6.83 -20.47
C GLU A 84 -5.25 -5.58 -20.79
N GLU A 85 -5.77 -4.90 -19.77
CA GLU A 85 -6.51 -3.64 -19.90
C GLU A 85 -5.60 -2.40 -20.00
N GLY A 86 -4.27 -2.57 -20.00
CA GLY A 86 -3.31 -1.47 -20.11
C GLY A 86 -3.20 -0.58 -18.86
N LEU A 87 -3.78 -1.01 -17.74
CA LEU A 87 -3.71 -0.35 -16.43
C LEU A 87 -2.34 -0.55 -15.74
N LYS A 88 -1.60 -1.58 -16.15
CA LYS A 88 -0.21 -1.84 -15.76
C LYS A 88 0.66 -2.14 -16.98
N GLU A 89 1.98 -1.94 -16.82
CA GLU A 89 2.97 -2.27 -17.85
C GLU A 89 2.85 -3.73 -18.29
N ALA A 90 2.74 -3.95 -19.61
CA ALA A 90 2.77 -5.28 -20.19
C ALA A 90 4.12 -5.99 -19.94
N GLY A 91 4.11 -7.31 -19.93
CA GLY A 91 5.29 -8.14 -19.72
C GLY A 91 5.20 -9.01 -18.48
N SER A 92 6.35 -9.35 -17.88
CA SER A 92 6.42 -10.24 -16.71
C SER A 92 5.48 -9.77 -15.60
N ASN A 93 4.65 -10.68 -15.09
CA ASN A 93 3.75 -10.37 -13.99
C ASN A 93 4.58 -10.16 -12.71
N LYS A 94 4.75 -8.89 -12.31
CA LYS A 94 5.53 -8.53 -11.12
C LYS A 94 4.85 -9.06 -9.84
N MET A 95 3.53 -9.21 -9.85
CA MET A 95 2.77 -9.76 -8.72
C MET A 95 3.00 -11.26 -8.55
N GLU A 96 3.17 -12.01 -9.63
CA GLU A 96 3.52 -13.44 -9.57
C GLU A 96 4.85 -13.66 -8.87
N LYS A 97 5.89 -12.92 -9.28
CA LYS A 97 7.19 -12.93 -8.60
C LYS A 97 7.04 -12.56 -7.14
N PHE A 98 6.38 -11.45 -6.84
CA PHE A 98 6.18 -11.01 -5.46
C PHE A 98 5.48 -12.07 -4.59
N VAL A 99 4.40 -12.66 -5.07
CA VAL A 99 3.58 -13.60 -4.29
C VAL A 99 4.29 -14.93 -4.03
N PHE A 100 5.09 -15.41 -4.98
CA PHE A 100 5.74 -16.72 -4.87
C PHE A 100 7.21 -16.65 -4.42
N GLU A 101 7.93 -15.56 -4.67
CA GLU A 101 9.31 -15.37 -4.22
C GLU A 101 9.38 -14.79 -2.80
N ALA A 102 8.39 -14.02 -2.34
CA ALA A 102 8.37 -13.49 -0.96
C ALA A 102 8.09 -14.54 0.14
N SER A 103 7.92 -15.82 -0.22
CA SER A 103 7.75 -16.92 0.74
C SER A 103 9.08 -17.60 1.12
N GLY A 104 10.22 -17.03 0.71
CA GLY A 104 11.56 -17.57 0.96
C GLY A 104 12.47 -16.64 1.75
N ASP A 105 12.05 -16.24 2.95
CA ASP A 105 12.90 -15.69 4.03
C ASP A 105 12.31 -16.08 5.40
#